data_AF-A0A5B8U2T0-F1
#
_entry.id   AF-A0A5B8U2T0-F1
#
_cell.length_a   1.000
_cell.length_b   1.000
_cell.length_c   1.000
_cell.angle_alpha   90.00
_cell.angle_beta   90.00
_cell.angle_gamma   90.00
#
_symmetry.space_group_name_H-M   'P 1'
#
loop_
_entity.id
_entity.type
_entity.pdbx_description
1 polymer ?
#
loop_
_entity_poly.entity_id
_entity_poly.type
_entity_poly.pdbx_seq_one_letter_code
_entity_poly.pdbx_strand_id
1 'polypeptide(L)'
;MREPIVLCYHAISRSWNVPLTVTPDRLATQLRALLRLGYVPATFSDALLRPRHERTFVITFDDAYRSVRDEALPVLEHFGVPATLYVPTGWVGRRAEWEDMDAWRREGELEELDLMTWDEIRSLADHGWEIGSHTNDHRRLPTLDDATLAHELVLSRELVEAEVGRPCLSIAYPFGDVDARVVAAAQQAGYRTGAGLPSAKPTTTHPVSTPLNWRRLGVSPSDHLLRFATKLVVNRSPHTGPGPARPDPNPASVPARPDAPSAASPRVAVIIPCFNDGVLAKEAVASALTGEAVELVVIDDCSTQPETAVALDELRAEGVRVIRHEVNQGLSAARRTGLAATTAPYVFPLDSDDLLVDGALTRLADRLDADPEAVATWGDVVEFGTRQRRGVVPLRLEGYRVAFRNDYPVCSLFRRDALVRVGGWNDVGGMVGYEDWNLWMTFAERWDLALHAGPGVVAVRRRLHGPRMLGDSIGRHRKLYAELKRTHPRLFAEIGRHRRHSSLSPLKKLAYPVVFGARPPLGLRNAAWAAGEALQRRLGK
;
A
#
# COMPACT_ATOMS: atom_id res chain seq x y z
N MET A 1 25.11 1.41 -17.62
CA MET A 1 25.12 2.13 -16.33
C MET A 1 23.91 1.70 -15.52
N ARG A 2 24.01 1.53 -14.19
CA ARG A 2 22.84 1.20 -13.37
C ARG A 2 22.00 2.46 -13.14
N GLU A 3 20.70 2.30 -12.99
CA GLU A 3 19.80 3.41 -12.66
C GLU A 3 20.18 4.05 -11.32
N PRO A 4 20.13 5.39 -11.21
CA PRO A 4 20.39 6.07 -9.95
C PRO A 4 19.30 5.77 -8.91
N ILE A 5 19.73 5.63 -7.66
CA ILE A 5 18.82 5.55 -6.52
C ILE A 5 18.37 6.96 -6.16
N VAL A 6 17.10 7.29 -6.32
CA VAL A 6 16.56 8.61 -5.98
C VAL A 6 15.68 8.51 -4.73
N LEU A 7 16.08 9.20 -3.65
CA LEU A 7 15.44 9.15 -2.34
C LEU A 7 14.62 10.43 -2.09
N CYS A 8 13.36 10.28 -1.71
CA CYS A 8 12.44 11.38 -1.42
C CYS A 8 12.29 11.53 0.10
N TYR A 9 12.75 12.67 0.61
CA TYR A 9 12.59 13.15 1.97
C TYR A 9 11.69 14.40 1.96
N HIS A 10 11.18 14.78 3.12
CA HIS A 10 10.41 16.02 3.30
C HIS A 10 11.06 16.83 4.43
N ALA A 11 10.55 16.71 5.67
CA ALA A 11 11.08 17.41 6.83
C ALA A 11 12.18 16.62 7.56
N ILE A 12 13.16 17.33 8.13
CA ILE A 12 14.18 16.74 9.00
C ILE A 12 14.10 17.35 10.40
N SER A 13 13.59 16.61 11.37
CA SER A 13 13.42 17.12 12.74
C SER A 13 13.61 16.03 13.79
N ARG A 14 14.08 16.44 14.97
CA ARG A 14 14.22 15.59 16.17
C ARG A 14 12.93 15.51 16.98
N SER A 15 12.14 16.58 16.96
CA SER A 15 10.92 16.78 17.76
C SER A 15 9.66 16.38 17.00
N TRP A 16 9.60 16.67 15.70
CA TRP A 16 8.37 16.50 14.94
C TRP A 16 8.20 15.06 14.45
N ASN A 17 7.27 14.33 15.05
CA ASN A 17 7.05 12.91 14.78
C ASN A 17 5.77 12.69 13.97
N VAL A 18 5.84 13.00 12.67
CA VAL A 18 4.79 12.77 11.68
C VAL A 18 5.30 11.90 10.53
N PRO A 19 4.42 11.29 9.69
CA PRO A 19 4.81 10.28 8.70
C PRO A 19 5.87 10.68 7.66
N LEU A 20 6.12 11.98 7.46
CA LEU A 20 7.07 12.51 6.48
C LEU A 20 8.36 13.09 7.10
N THR A 21 8.58 12.89 8.40
CA THR A 21 9.76 13.44 9.09
C THR A 21 10.86 12.39 9.32
N VAL A 22 12.12 12.77 9.11
CA VAL A 22 13.28 11.93 9.41
C VAL A 22 14.21 12.67 10.38
N THR A 23 14.83 11.96 11.33
CA THR A 23 15.78 12.62 12.23
C THR A 23 17.14 12.83 11.55
N PRO A 24 17.92 13.86 11.95
CA PRO A 24 19.27 14.10 11.41
C PRO A 24 20.19 12.89 11.54
N ASP A 25 20.14 12.22 12.70
CA ASP A 25 20.98 11.05 12.99
C ASP A 25 20.64 9.86 12.06
N ARG A 26 19.37 9.75 11.64
CA ARG A 26 18.92 8.71 10.72
C ARG A 26 19.34 9.04 9.29
N LEU A 27 19.22 10.30 8.86
CA LEU A 27 19.75 10.78 7.59
C LEU A 27 21.26 10.50 7.50
N ALA A 28 22.03 10.88 8.51
CA ALA A 28 23.47 10.61 8.59
C ALA A 28 23.80 9.11 8.47
N THR A 29 23.01 8.26 9.13
CA THR A 29 23.19 6.80 9.07
C THR A 29 22.93 6.25 7.66
N GLN A 30 21.92 6.77 6.97
CA GLN A 30 21.55 6.38 5.61
C GLN A 30 22.62 6.81 4.60
N LEU A 31 23.09 8.07 4.67
CA LEU A 31 24.18 8.59 3.83
C LEU A 31 25.46 7.78 3.99
N ARG A 32 25.88 7.55 5.25
CA ARG A 32 27.07 6.75 5.56
C ARG A 32 27.00 5.35 4.96
N ALA A 33 25.82 4.73 4.96
CA ALA A 33 25.65 3.40 4.39
C ALA A 33 25.78 3.39 2.87
N LEU A 34 25.18 4.37 2.17
CA LEU A 34 25.31 4.49 0.71
C LEU A 34 26.76 4.71 0.29
N LEU A 35 27.45 5.64 0.95
CA LEU A 35 28.86 5.94 0.68
C LEU A 35 29.75 4.73 0.92
N ARG A 36 29.54 3.98 2.02
CA ARG A 36 30.27 2.72 2.30
C ARG A 36 30.00 1.62 1.27
N LEU A 37 28.85 1.65 0.60
CA LEU A 37 28.51 0.71 -0.48
C LEU A 37 29.06 1.14 -1.86
N GLY A 38 29.85 2.23 -1.90
CA GLY A 38 30.48 2.75 -3.10
C GLY A 38 29.51 3.51 -4.01
N TYR A 39 28.43 4.06 -3.46
CA TYR A 39 27.56 4.97 -4.18
C TYR A 39 28.12 6.39 -4.18
N VAL A 40 28.05 7.05 -5.32
CA VAL A 40 28.47 8.43 -5.53
C VAL A 40 27.23 9.34 -5.53
N PRO A 41 27.22 10.42 -4.75
CA PRO A 41 26.09 11.34 -4.74
C PRO A 41 26.06 12.22 -5.99
N ALA A 42 24.86 12.62 -6.42
CA ALA A 42 24.64 13.63 -7.45
C ALA A 42 23.31 14.37 -7.19
N THR A 43 23.13 15.52 -7.81
CA THR A 43 21.79 16.14 -7.88
C THR A 43 20.90 15.37 -8.87
N PHE A 44 19.60 15.57 -8.80
CA PHE A 44 18.62 14.83 -9.58
C PHE A 44 18.81 14.99 -11.09
N SER A 45 18.90 16.22 -11.60
CA SER A 45 19.10 16.46 -13.03
C SER A 45 20.46 15.92 -13.50
N ASP A 46 21.52 16.01 -12.69
CA ASP A 46 22.83 15.47 -13.03
C ASP A 46 22.82 13.95 -13.14
N ALA A 47 22.18 13.27 -12.19
CA ALA A 47 22.07 11.82 -12.19
C ALA A 47 21.34 11.27 -13.42
N LEU A 48 20.35 12.02 -13.95
CA LEU A 48 19.51 11.57 -15.06
C LEU A 48 19.99 12.06 -16.43
N LEU A 49 20.43 13.31 -16.54
CA LEU A 49 20.82 13.91 -17.82
C LEU A 49 22.33 13.77 -18.10
N ARG A 50 23.15 13.64 -17.05
CA ARG A 50 24.61 13.60 -17.15
C ARG A 50 25.20 12.46 -16.29
N PRO A 51 24.77 11.20 -16.48
CA PRO A 51 25.22 10.08 -15.66
C PRO A 51 26.74 9.86 -15.81
N ARG A 52 27.48 10.01 -14.71
CA ARG A 52 28.96 9.87 -14.66
C ARG A 52 29.44 8.58 -13.99
N HIS A 53 28.62 7.97 -13.14
CA HIS A 53 29.01 6.82 -12.32
C HIS A 53 27.96 5.71 -12.38
N GLU A 54 28.42 4.46 -12.34
CA GLU A 54 27.53 3.30 -12.36
C GLU A 54 26.69 3.13 -11.09
N ARG A 55 27.13 3.69 -9.96
CA ARG A 55 26.42 3.62 -8.68
C ARG A 55 26.17 5.04 -8.20
N THR A 56 25.11 5.65 -8.71
CA THR A 56 24.73 7.01 -8.33
C THR A 56 23.56 6.98 -7.35
N PHE A 57 23.57 7.87 -6.36
CA PHE A 57 22.40 8.13 -5.52
C PHE A 57 22.09 9.63 -5.47
N VAL A 58 20.82 9.95 -5.26
CA VAL A 58 20.30 11.31 -5.20
C VAL A 58 19.45 11.44 -3.95
N ILE A 59 19.67 12.54 -3.22
CA ILE A 59 18.81 12.97 -2.11
C ILE A 59 17.94 14.11 -2.61
N THR A 60 16.62 13.94 -2.51
CA THR A 60 15.64 14.97 -2.84
C THR A 60 14.81 15.32 -1.61
N PHE A 61 14.53 16.61 -1.42
CA PHE A 61 13.65 17.14 -0.40
C PHE A 61 12.46 17.85 -1.04
N ASP A 62 11.24 17.49 -0.63
CA ASP A 62 10.02 18.15 -1.07
C ASP A 62 9.57 19.23 -0.06
N ASP A 63 8.66 20.10 -0.50
CA ASP A 63 7.96 21.14 0.26
C ASP A 63 8.76 22.33 0.77
N ALA A 64 10.10 22.29 0.73
CA ALA A 64 10.96 23.38 1.22
C ALA A 64 10.79 23.74 2.71
N TYR A 65 10.54 22.75 3.58
CA TYR A 65 10.52 22.96 5.03
C TYR A 65 11.83 23.56 5.53
N ARG A 66 11.74 24.58 6.40
CA ARG A 66 12.88 25.25 7.05
C ARG A 66 13.82 24.28 7.76
N SER A 67 13.27 23.22 8.32
CA SER A 67 14.01 22.14 8.97
C SER A 67 15.04 21.46 8.05
N VAL A 68 14.83 21.47 6.72
CA VAL A 68 15.83 20.95 5.75
C VAL A 68 17.12 21.77 5.80
N ARG A 69 17.02 23.11 5.83
CA ARG A 69 18.20 23.97 5.98
C ARG A 69 18.84 23.78 7.36
N ASP A 70 18.02 23.77 8.41
CA ASP A 70 18.55 23.82 9.78
C ASP A 70 19.20 22.50 10.21
N GLU A 71 18.66 21.38 9.75
CA GLU A 71 19.01 20.05 10.27
C GLU A 71 19.55 19.10 9.19
N ALA A 72 19.14 19.25 7.93
CA ALA A 72 19.63 18.40 6.84
C ALA A 72 20.94 18.93 6.25
N LEU A 73 21.02 20.22 5.91
CA LEU A 73 22.21 20.82 5.27
C LEU A 73 23.50 20.50 6.02
N PRO A 74 23.64 20.70 7.35
CA PRO A 74 24.88 20.41 8.08
C PRO A 74 25.28 18.92 8.00
N VAL A 75 24.29 18.03 7.97
CA VAL A 75 24.53 16.58 7.81
C VAL A 75 25.04 16.28 6.41
N LEU A 76 24.43 16.85 5.37
CA LEU A 76 24.84 16.61 3.99
C LEU A 76 26.24 17.17 3.70
N GLU A 77 26.56 18.36 4.20
CA GLU A 77 27.89 18.97 4.10
C GLU A 77 28.96 18.12 4.78
N HIS A 78 28.68 17.59 5.97
CA HIS A 78 29.59 16.69 6.69
C HIS A 78 29.99 15.46 5.84
N PHE A 79 29.08 14.97 5.00
CA PHE A 79 29.32 13.84 4.10
C PHE A 79 29.73 14.24 2.68
N GLY A 80 29.80 15.53 2.36
CA GLY A 80 30.06 16.03 1.00
C GLY A 80 29.02 15.58 -0.03
N VAL A 81 27.75 15.50 0.38
CA VAL A 81 26.64 15.01 -0.44
C VAL A 81 25.80 16.20 -0.94
N PRO A 82 25.74 16.50 -2.25
CA PRO A 82 24.75 17.45 -2.78
C PRO A 82 23.33 16.87 -2.72
N ALA A 83 22.33 17.74 -2.74
CA ALA A 83 20.92 17.36 -2.82
C ALA A 83 20.13 18.21 -3.82
N THR A 84 18.88 17.84 -4.02
CA THR A 84 17.89 18.60 -4.80
C THR A 84 16.72 18.99 -3.89
N LEU A 85 16.35 20.27 -3.89
CA LEU A 85 15.18 20.79 -3.18
C LEU A 85 14.08 21.12 -4.19
N TYR A 86 12.86 20.65 -3.96
CA TYR A 86 11.68 21.03 -4.75
C TYR A 86 10.83 22.05 -4.00
N VAL A 87 10.57 23.20 -4.63
CA VAL A 87 10.00 24.38 -3.98
C VAL A 87 8.56 24.65 -4.46
N PRO A 88 7.56 24.67 -3.55
CA PRO A 88 6.22 25.17 -3.86
C PRO A 88 6.22 26.70 -3.83
N THR A 89 6.37 27.34 -5.00
CA THR A 89 6.79 28.75 -5.09
C THR A 89 5.82 29.76 -4.48
N GLY A 90 4.52 29.47 -4.47
CA GLY A 90 3.48 30.32 -3.84
C GLY A 90 3.47 30.26 -2.30
N TRP A 91 4.28 29.38 -1.72
CA TRP A 91 4.33 29.11 -0.27
C TRP A 91 5.68 29.47 0.37
N VAL A 92 6.64 29.96 -0.41
CA VAL A 92 7.95 30.41 0.10
C VAL A 92 7.78 31.48 1.17
N GLY A 93 8.47 31.30 2.31
CA GLY A 93 8.39 32.16 3.48
C GLY A 93 7.06 32.10 4.24
N ARG A 94 6.16 31.17 3.90
CA ARG A 94 4.88 30.96 4.56
C ARG A 94 4.88 29.63 5.30
N ARG A 95 3.79 29.36 6.01
CA ARG A 95 3.52 28.06 6.63
C ARG A 95 2.81 27.16 5.62
N ALA A 96 3.21 25.88 5.58
CA ALA A 96 2.56 24.87 4.75
C ALA A 96 1.09 24.66 5.16
N GLU A 97 0.16 24.76 4.21
CA GLU A 97 -1.27 24.49 4.42
C GLU A 97 -1.84 23.61 3.31
N TRP A 98 -1.41 22.35 3.30
CA TRP A 98 -1.93 21.36 2.34
C TRP A 98 -3.21 20.69 2.86
N GLU A 99 -4.04 20.20 1.93
CA GLU A 99 -5.38 19.61 2.19
C GLU A 99 -5.39 18.45 3.22
N ASP A 100 -4.25 17.79 3.47
CA ASP A 100 -4.13 16.64 4.38
C ASP A 100 -3.35 16.95 5.69
N MET A 101 -2.97 18.21 5.91
CA MET A 101 -2.05 18.60 7.01
C MET A 101 -2.71 18.83 8.36
N ASP A 102 -4.05 18.93 8.42
CA ASP A 102 -4.78 19.21 9.66
C ASP A 102 -4.55 18.13 10.73
N ALA A 103 -4.33 16.88 10.32
CA ALA A 103 -3.99 15.79 11.23
C ALA A 103 -2.58 15.92 11.85
N TRP A 104 -1.72 16.78 11.30
CA TRP A 104 -0.32 16.98 11.73
C TRP A 104 -0.12 18.29 12.49
N ARG A 105 -1.08 19.22 12.43
CA ARG A 105 -1.08 20.44 13.24
C ARG A 105 -1.30 20.08 14.71
N ARG A 106 -0.29 20.30 15.54
CA ARG A 106 -0.42 20.27 17.01
C ARG A 106 -0.01 21.61 17.58
N GLU A 107 -0.72 22.06 18.60
CA GLU A 107 -0.35 23.24 19.37
C GLU A 107 1.07 23.06 19.92
N GLY A 108 1.97 24.01 19.61
CA GLY A 108 3.38 23.98 20.02
C GLY A 108 4.38 23.41 19.00
N GLU A 109 3.93 22.86 17.86
CA GLU A 109 4.80 22.32 16.79
C GLU A 109 4.62 23.08 15.45
N LEU A 110 4.02 24.28 15.47
CA LEU A 110 3.65 25.00 14.25
C LEU A 110 4.85 25.51 13.43
N GLU A 111 6.00 25.74 14.08
CA GLU A 111 7.23 26.20 13.42
C GLU A 111 7.83 25.11 12.51
N GLU A 112 7.52 23.84 12.76
CA GLU A 112 7.97 22.70 11.93
C GLU A 112 7.32 22.70 10.53
N LEU A 113 6.23 23.48 10.37
CA LEU A 113 5.51 23.68 9.12
C LEU A 113 6.00 24.93 8.36
N ASP A 114 6.92 25.71 8.92
CA ASP A 114 7.40 26.92 8.28
C ASP A 114 8.31 26.55 7.11
N LEU A 115 8.05 27.16 5.96
CA LEU A 115 8.83 26.98 4.75
C LEU A 115 9.96 28.01 4.69
N MET A 116 11.00 27.65 3.96
CA MET A 116 12.16 28.52 3.74
C MET A 116 11.77 29.78 2.97
N THR A 117 12.48 30.88 3.21
CA THR A 117 12.43 32.09 2.37
C THR A 117 13.31 31.93 1.14
N TRP A 118 13.19 32.84 0.15
CA TRP A 118 14.05 32.81 -1.03
C TRP A 118 15.53 33.03 -0.71
N ASP A 119 15.87 33.85 0.29
CA ASP A 119 17.26 34.01 0.75
C ASP A 119 17.85 32.69 1.26
N GLU A 120 17.04 31.92 1.98
CA GLU A 120 17.43 30.62 2.54
C GLU A 120 17.57 29.57 1.43
N ILE A 121 16.68 29.57 0.44
CA ILE A 121 16.73 28.70 -0.73
C ILE A 121 17.95 29.02 -1.61
N ARG A 122 18.25 30.32 -1.84
CA ARG A 122 19.45 30.75 -2.55
C ARG A 122 20.72 30.25 -1.87
N SER A 123 20.78 30.35 -0.54
CA SER A 123 21.90 29.81 0.22
C SER A 123 22.11 28.32 -0.07
N LEU A 124 21.06 27.49 -0.14
CA LEU A 124 21.22 26.08 -0.52
C LEU A 124 21.80 25.89 -1.92
N ALA A 125 21.39 26.73 -2.89
CA ALA A 125 21.95 26.69 -4.24
C ALA A 125 23.45 27.05 -4.28
N ASP A 126 23.90 27.95 -3.40
CA ASP A 126 25.32 28.31 -3.23
C ASP A 126 26.14 27.17 -2.62
N HIS A 127 25.51 26.31 -1.81
CA HIS A 127 26.10 25.05 -1.31
C HIS A 127 26.08 23.92 -2.36
N GLY A 128 25.77 24.23 -3.62
CA GLY A 128 25.80 23.28 -4.72
C GLY A 128 24.58 22.37 -4.81
N TRP A 129 23.48 22.71 -4.12
CA TRP A 129 22.22 22.00 -4.30
C TRP A 129 21.54 22.43 -5.60
N GLU A 130 20.76 21.51 -6.16
CA GLU A 130 19.83 21.81 -7.24
C GLU A 130 18.51 22.32 -6.65
N ILE A 131 17.97 23.40 -7.19
CA ILE A 131 16.64 23.91 -6.84
C ILE A 131 15.70 23.61 -8.01
N GLY A 132 14.70 22.78 -7.75
CA GLY A 132 13.66 22.37 -8.69
C GLY A 132 12.28 22.91 -8.28
N SER A 133 11.31 22.78 -9.18
CA SER A 133 9.93 23.19 -8.94
C SER A 133 9.12 22.13 -8.19
N HIS A 134 8.23 22.57 -7.29
CA HIS A 134 7.14 21.76 -6.74
C HIS A 134 5.75 22.36 -7.04
N THR A 135 5.65 22.99 -8.21
CA THR A 135 4.55 23.87 -8.68
C THR A 135 4.38 25.12 -7.82
N ASN A 136 3.38 25.95 -8.13
CA ASN A 136 3.18 27.19 -7.38
C ASN A 136 2.37 26.92 -6.11
N ASP A 137 1.18 26.35 -6.26
CA ASP A 137 0.23 26.19 -5.14
C ASP A 137 0.22 24.78 -4.56
N HIS A 138 1.10 23.87 -5.02
CA HIS A 138 1.19 22.49 -4.54
C HIS A 138 -0.12 21.68 -4.69
N ARG A 139 -0.88 21.95 -5.75
CA ARG A 139 -2.16 21.27 -6.04
C ARG A 139 -1.95 19.93 -6.74
N ARG A 140 -2.94 19.03 -6.64
CA ARG A 140 -2.96 17.75 -7.38
C ARG A 140 -3.12 18.02 -8.87
N LEU A 141 -2.03 17.96 -9.61
CA LEU A 141 -2.00 18.36 -11.03
C LEU A 141 -3.02 17.64 -11.93
N PRO A 142 -3.32 16.33 -11.75
CA PRO A 142 -4.33 15.66 -12.56
C PRO A 142 -5.75 16.23 -12.42
N THR A 143 -6.06 16.96 -11.35
CA THR A 143 -7.39 17.53 -11.10
C THR A 143 -7.60 18.91 -11.74
N LEU A 144 -6.53 19.55 -12.22
CA LEU A 144 -6.57 20.90 -12.79
C LEU A 144 -7.01 20.87 -14.26
N ASP A 145 -7.67 21.93 -14.73
CA ASP A 145 -7.84 22.17 -16.17
C ASP A 145 -6.49 22.51 -16.85
N ASP A 146 -6.46 22.47 -18.19
CA ASP A 146 -5.23 22.63 -18.95
C ASP A 146 -4.59 24.01 -18.81
N ALA A 147 -5.39 25.07 -18.70
CA ALA A 147 -4.88 26.43 -18.58
C ALA A 147 -4.24 26.64 -17.19
N THR A 148 -4.93 26.18 -16.14
CA THR A 148 -4.44 26.22 -14.76
C THR A 148 -3.19 25.34 -14.59
N LEU A 149 -3.18 24.14 -15.16
CA LEU A 149 -2.02 23.24 -15.15
C LEU A 149 -0.80 23.89 -15.82
N ALA A 150 -0.97 24.44 -17.02
CA ALA A 150 0.13 25.11 -17.73
C ALA A 150 0.65 26.32 -16.93
N HIS A 151 -0.26 27.11 -16.35
CA HIS A 151 0.10 28.26 -15.52
C HIS A 151 0.91 27.85 -14.28
N GLU A 152 0.46 26.85 -13.51
CA GLU A 152 1.18 26.31 -12.34
C GLU A 152 2.61 25.89 -12.67
N LEU A 153 2.77 25.18 -13.79
CA LEU A 153 4.05 24.62 -14.21
C LEU A 153 5.03 25.69 -14.69
N VAL A 154 4.55 26.62 -15.52
CA VAL A 154 5.37 27.71 -16.09
C VAL A 154 5.75 28.71 -15.01
N LEU A 155 4.77 29.19 -14.24
CA LEU A 155 5.00 30.19 -13.19
C LEU A 155 6.04 29.70 -12.18
N SER A 156 5.88 28.48 -11.68
CA SER A 156 6.80 27.92 -10.69
C SER A 156 8.23 27.77 -11.22
N ARG A 157 8.39 27.31 -12.46
CA ARG A 157 9.71 27.23 -13.13
C ARG A 157 10.36 28.60 -13.18
N GLU A 158 9.64 29.58 -13.70
CA GLU A 158 10.16 30.93 -13.93
C GLU A 158 10.50 31.65 -12.63
N LEU A 159 9.71 31.46 -11.57
CA LEU A 159 10.02 31.97 -10.24
C LEU A 159 11.30 31.35 -9.67
N VAL A 160 11.49 30.03 -9.77
CA VAL A 160 12.74 29.39 -9.35
C VAL A 160 13.93 29.94 -10.14
N GLU A 161 13.81 30.09 -11.46
CA GLU A 161 14.87 30.63 -12.31
C GLU A 161 15.21 32.08 -11.97
N ALA A 162 14.19 32.92 -11.75
CA ALA A 162 14.36 34.32 -11.39
C ALA A 162 15.06 34.48 -10.02
N GLU A 163 14.68 33.67 -9.04
CA GLU A 163 15.16 33.80 -7.66
C GLU A 163 16.53 33.17 -7.43
N VAL A 164 16.86 32.09 -8.16
CA VAL A 164 18.12 31.34 -8.03
C VAL A 164 19.15 31.74 -9.09
N GLY A 165 18.72 32.33 -10.20
CA GLY A 165 19.60 32.74 -11.30
C GLY A 165 20.20 31.57 -12.08
N ARG A 166 19.59 30.38 -12.01
CA ARG A 166 20.01 29.15 -12.71
C ARG A 166 18.80 28.47 -13.36
N PRO A 167 18.96 27.74 -14.48
CA PRO A 167 17.85 27.04 -15.12
C PRO A 167 17.16 26.02 -14.19
N CYS A 168 15.84 26.02 -14.17
CA CYS A 168 15.03 25.06 -13.41
C CYS A 168 14.68 23.88 -14.33
N LEU A 169 15.51 22.83 -14.29
CA LEU A 169 15.40 21.69 -15.20
C LEU A 169 14.50 20.57 -14.67
N SER A 170 14.14 20.59 -13.40
CA SER A 170 13.45 19.49 -12.72
C SER A 170 12.21 19.96 -11.97
N ILE A 171 11.21 19.06 -11.94
CA ILE A 171 9.98 19.20 -11.17
C ILE A 171 9.78 17.97 -10.28
N ALA A 172 9.26 18.14 -9.07
CA ALA A 172 8.58 17.06 -8.36
C ALA A 172 7.06 17.29 -8.44
N TYR A 173 6.30 16.24 -8.73
CA TYR A 173 4.84 16.35 -8.81
C TYR A 173 4.26 16.28 -7.39
N PRO A 174 3.46 17.27 -6.94
CA PRO A 174 2.79 17.23 -5.64
C PRO A 174 2.10 15.89 -5.39
N PHE A 175 2.26 15.34 -4.17
CA PHE A 175 1.75 14.02 -3.78
C PHE A 175 2.29 12.84 -4.61
N GLY A 176 3.25 13.08 -5.51
CA GLY A 176 3.73 12.13 -6.50
C GLY A 176 2.69 11.77 -7.58
N ASP A 177 1.62 12.54 -7.72
CA ASP A 177 0.50 12.27 -8.61
C ASP A 177 0.74 12.85 -10.00
N VAL A 178 0.82 11.97 -11.01
CA VAL A 178 1.19 12.34 -12.38
C VAL A 178 0.56 11.38 -13.38
N ASP A 179 -0.05 11.95 -14.42
CA ASP A 179 -0.57 11.22 -15.58
C ASP A 179 0.16 11.68 -16.88
N ALA A 180 -0.21 11.10 -18.02
CA ALA A 180 0.40 11.45 -19.30
C ALA A 180 0.18 12.91 -19.70
N ARG A 181 -0.95 13.51 -19.31
CA ARG A 181 -1.30 14.91 -19.59
C ARG A 181 -0.37 15.85 -18.82
N VAL A 182 -0.15 15.56 -17.53
CA VAL A 182 0.79 16.30 -16.68
C VAL A 182 2.23 16.17 -17.19
N VAL A 183 2.68 14.99 -17.62
CA VAL A 183 4.02 14.81 -18.21
C VAL A 183 4.18 15.66 -19.47
N ALA A 184 3.20 15.65 -20.37
CA ALA A 184 3.23 16.44 -21.60
C ALA A 184 3.26 17.96 -21.30
N ALA A 185 2.43 18.41 -20.36
CA ALA A 185 2.40 19.80 -19.93
C ALA A 185 3.74 20.22 -19.28
N ALA A 186 4.35 19.36 -18.45
CA ALA A 186 5.66 19.63 -17.85
C ALA A 186 6.76 19.74 -18.92
N GLN A 187 6.72 18.88 -19.95
CA GLN A 187 7.64 18.98 -21.09
C GLN A 187 7.46 20.30 -21.85
N GLN A 188 6.22 20.72 -22.12
CA GLN A 188 5.90 21.98 -22.79
C GLN A 188 6.32 23.19 -21.95
N ALA A 189 6.17 23.09 -20.64
CA ALA A 189 6.67 24.05 -19.67
C ALA A 189 8.20 24.00 -19.52
N GLY A 190 8.94 23.25 -20.34
CA GLY A 190 10.40 23.29 -20.43
C GLY A 190 11.17 22.46 -19.40
N TYR A 191 10.49 21.69 -18.55
CA TYR A 191 11.17 20.74 -17.67
C TYR A 191 11.86 19.64 -18.48
N ARG A 192 12.99 19.15 -17.98
CA ARG A 192 13.80 18.08 -18.60
C ARG A 192 13.77 16.79 -17.80
N THR A 193 13.56 16.91 -16.49
CA THR A 193 13.36 15.78 -15.59
C THR A 193 12.17 16.02 -14.66
N GLY A 194 11.56 14.95 -14.18
CA GLY A 194 10.34 15.01 -13.39
C GLY A 194 10.29 13.86 -12.40
N ALA A 195 10.00 14.17 -11.15
CA ALA A 195 10.05 13.23 -10.05
C ALA A 195 8.63 12.89 -9.57
N GLY A 196 8.23 11.65 -9.83
CA GLY A 196 6.98 11.07 -9.32
C GLY A 196 7.22 10.15 -8.14
N LEU A 197 6.14 9.71 -7.52
CA LEU A 197 6.14 8.51 -6.67
C LEU A 197 5.57 7.35 -7.49
N PRO A 198 5.84 6.09 -7.11
CA PRO A 198 5.24 4.95 -7.79
C PRO A 198 3.71 5.10 -7.82
N SER A 199 3.16 5.27 -9.02
CA SER A 199 1.71 5.45 -9.21
C SER A 199 0.93 4.31 -8.56
N ALA A 200 -0.16 4.65 -7.88
CA ALA A 200 -1.06 3.68 -7.22
C ALA A 200 -1.86 2.81 -8.22
N LYS A 201 -1.81 3.14 -9.52
CA LYS A 201 -2.44 2.37 -10.62
C LYS A 201 -1.37 1.63 -11.44
N PRO A 202 -1.46 0.30 -11.61
CA PRO A 202 -0.62 -0.41 -12.57
C PRO A 202 -1.16 -0.17 -13.99
N THR A 203 -0.36 0.48 -14.84
CA THR A 203 -0.46 0.22 -16.28
C THR A 203 0.16 -1.15 -16.55
N THR A 204 -0.36 -1.87 -17.55
CA THR A 204 0.03 -3.24 -17.96
C THR A 204 1.46 -3.35 -18.49
N THR A 205 2.15 -2.22 -18.62
CA THR A 205 3.59 -2.10 -18.75
C THR A 205 4.08 -1.42 -17.47
N HIS A 206 5.11 -1.96 -16.80
CA HIS A 206 5.89 -1.12 -15.88
C HIS A 206 6.27 0.13 -16.69
N PRO A 207 5.79 1.35 -16.38
CA PRO A 207 6.29 2.50 -17.09
C PRO A 207 7.77 2.52 -16.79
N VAL A 208 8.59 2.29 -17.82
CA VAL A 208 10.02 2.53 -17.74
C VAL A 208 10.15 3.95 -17.21
N SER A 209 10.91 4.15 -16.13
CA SER A 209 11.18 5.49 -15.61
C SER A 209 11.65 6.34 -16.77
N THR A 210 10.86 7.34 -17.15
CA THR A 210 11.31 8.33 -18.13
C THR A 210 11.99 9.47 -17.37
N PRO A 211 12.86 10.25 -18.02
CA PRO A 211 13.47 11.41 -17.38
C PRO A 211 12.43 12.32 -16.71
N LEU A 212 11.27 12.52 -17.37
CA LEU A 212 10.16 13.35 -16.89
C LEU A 212 9.17 12.63 -15.94
N ASN A 213 9.33 11.34 -15.68
CA ASN A 213 8.52 10.60 -14.71
C ASN A 213 9.38 9.54 -14.02
N TRP A 214 10.36 10.02 -13.28
CA TRP A 214 11.28 9.19 -12.51
C TRP A 214 10.67 8.85 -11.15
N ARG A 215 10.58 7.56 -10.84
CA ARG A 215 9.97 7.08 -9.59
C ARG A 215 10.97 7.16 -8.45
N ARG A 216 10.65 7.95 -7.42
CA ARG A 216 11.47 8.09 -6.21
C ARG A 216 11.11 7.08 -5.13
N LEU A 217 12.07 6.80 -4.26
CA LEU A 217 11.91 6.01 -3.06
C LEU A 217 11.58 6.93 -1.88
N GLY A 218 10.32 6.99 -1.49
CA GLY A 218 9.91 7.74 -0.29
C GLY A 218 10.57 7.20 0.97
N VAL A 219 11.09 8.10 1.81
CA VAL A 219 11.72 7.80 3.10
C VAL A 219 10.86 8.36 4.23
N SER A 220 10.62 7.54 5.26
CA SER A 220 9.73 7.85 6.39
C SER A 220 10.41 7.61 7.74
N PRO A 221 9.82 8.04 8.88
CA PRO A 221 10.39 7.83 10.20
C PRO A 221 10.64 6.35 10.54
N SER A 222 9.97 5.43 9.84
CA SER A 222 10.14 3.99 10.06
C SER A 222 11.36 3.39 9.34
N ASP A 223 12.03 4.14 8.45
CA ASP A 223 13.16 3.69 7.62
C ASP A 223 14.51 3.74 8.35
N HIS A 224 14.62 3.01 9.44
CA HIS A 224 15.91 2.64 10.02
C HIS A 224 16.76 1.86 8.99
N LEU A 225 18.08 1.79 9.20
CA LEU A 225 19.06 1.34 8.20
C LEU A 225 18.71 0.02 7.50
N LEU A 226 18.14 -0.95 8.23
CA LEU A 226 17.71 -2.22 7.66
C LEU A 226 16.53 -2.05 6.69
N ARG A 227 15.48 -1.32 7.07
CA ARG A 227 14.32 -1.05 6.21
C ARG A 227 14.71 -0.18 5.02
N PHE A 228 15.58 0.80 5.24
CA PHE A 228 16.19 1.60 4.18
C PHE A 228 16.95 0.72 3.18
N ALA A 229 17.86 -0.15 3.65
CA ALA A 229 18.59 -1.09 2.80
C ALA A 229 17.65 -2.04 2.04
N THR A 230 16.56 -2.50 2.64
CA THR A 230 15.57 -3.32 1.93
C THR A 230 14.87 -2.56 0.81
N LYS A 231 14.55 -1.28 0.99
CA LYS A 231 13.99 -0.44 -0.09
C LYS A 231 14.97 -0.30 -1.26
N LEU A 232 16.27 -0.17 -0.97
CA LEU A 232 17.32 -0.09 -1.99
C LEU A 232 17.50 -1.39 -2.79
N VAL A 233 17.13 -2.54 -2.22
CA VAL A 233 17.25 -3.86 -2.87
C VAL A 233 15.96 -4.23 -3.61
N VAL A 234 14.80 -3.98 -3.01
CA VAL A 234 13.48 -4.37 -3.55
C VAL A 234 13.08 -3.54 -4.77
N ASN A 235 13.48 -2.27 -4.84
CA ASN A 235 13.17 -1.40 -5.98
C ASN A 235 14.26 -1.35 -7.06
N ARG A 236 15.21 -2.30 -7.05
CA ARG A 236 16.10 -2.51 -8.20
C ARG A 236 15.39 -3.43 -9.20
N SER A 237 14.82 -2.85 -10.25
CA SER A 237 14.40 -3.63 -11.41
C SER A 237 15.60 -4.35 -12.04
N PRO A 238 15.48 -5.61 -12.50
CA PRO A 238 16.52 -6.25 -13.29
C PRO A 238 16.71 -5.48 -14.61
N HIS A 239 17.95 -5.16 -14.92
CA HIS A 239 18.36 -4.52 -16.17
C HIS A 239 18.20 -5.53 -17.31
N THR A 240 17.18 -5.37 -18.15
CA THR A 240 17.17 -5.97 -19.49
C THR A 240 17.68 -4.91 -20.46
N GLY A 241 18.91 -5.05 -20.93
CA GLY A 241 19.39 -4.31 -22.10
C GLY A 241 18.51 -4.62 -23.32
N PRO A 242 18.58 -3.79 -24.39
CA PRO A 242 17.79 -4.02 -25.58
C PRO A 242 18.28 -5.30 -26.26
N GLY A 243 17.55 -6.40 -26.06
CA GLY A 243 17.70 -7.59 -26.88
C GLY A 243 17.24 -7.29 -28.31
N PRO A 244 17.78 -7.99 -29.32
CA PRO A 244 17.52 -7.67 -30.72
C PRO A 244 16.01 -7.75 -30.99
N ALA A 245 15.52 -6.74 -31.71
CA ALA A 245 14.13 -6.62 -32.14
C ALA A 245 13.68 -7.93 -32.79
N ARG A 246 12.67 -8.56 -32.21
CA ARG A 246 11.90 -9.58 -32.92
C ARG A 246 11.04 -8.87 -33.98
N PRO A 247 10.95 -9.40 -35.20
CA PRO A 247 10.15 -8.78 -36.24
C PRO A 247 8.67 -8.83 -35.85
N ASP A 248 7.97 -7.72 -36.12
CA ASP A 248 6.54 -7.58 -35.92
C ASP A 248 5.76 -8.74 -36.58
N PRO A 249 4.75 -9.33 -35.91
CA PRO A 249 3.81 -10.18 -36.59
C PRO A 249 2.94 -9.31 -37.51
N ASN A 250 3.05 -9.60 -38.80
CA ASN A 250 2.20 -9.19 -39.92
C ASN A 250 0.71 -9.01 -39.50
N PRO A 251 0.05 -7.90 -39.86
CA PRO A 251 -1.37 -7.65 -39.55
C PRO A 251 -2.28 -8.44 -40.48
N ALA A 252 -2.39 -9.76 -40.26
CA ALA A 252 -3.33 -10.60 -41.00
C ALA A 252 -3.72 -11.83 -40.19
N SER A 253 -4.63 -11.63 -39.24
CA SER A 253 -5.68 -12.57 -38.76
C SER A 253 -6.01 -12.27 -37.30
N VAL A 254 -6.83 -11.25 -37.08
CA VAL A 254 -7.57 -11.11 -35.83
C VAL A 254 -8.60 -12.26 -35.81
N PRO A 255 -8.54 -13.22 -34.87
CA PRO A 255 -9.70 -14.09 -34.67
C PRO A 255 -10.87 -13.20 -34.25
N ALA A 256 -12.01 -13.40 -34.91
CA ALA A 256 -13.23 -12.64 -34.66
C ALA A 256 -13.49 -12.55 -33.15
N ARG A 257 -13.83 -11.33 -32.69
CA ARG A 257 -14.45 -11.12 -31.39
C ARG A 257 -15.59 -12.14 -31.26
N PRO A 258 -15.66 -12.96 -30.18
CA PRO A 258 -16.90 -13.63 -29.91
C PRO A 258 -17.96 -12.53 -29.70
N ASP A 259 -19.10 -12.78 -30.32
CA ASP A 259 -20.27 -11.93 -30.36
C ASP A 259 -20.69 -11.42 -28.97
N ALA A 260 -21.50 -10.35 -28.99
CA ALA A 260 -22.13 -9.74 -27.83
C ALA A 260 -22.57 -10.78 -26.77
N PRO A 261 -22.34 -10.54 -25.46
CA PRO A 261 -22.58 -11.54 -24.44
C PRO A 261 -24.05 -11.95 -24.42
N SER A 262 -24.31 -13.19 -24.82
CA SER A 262 -25.39 -14.00 -24.26
C SER A 262 -25.28 -13.98 -22.73
N ALA A 263 -26.41 -13.95 -22.03
CA ALA A 263 -26.52 -13.88 -20.58
C ALA A 263 -25.90 -15.12 -19.90
N ALA A 264 -24.57 -15.18 -19.84
CA ALA A 264 -23.82 -16.14 -19.05
C ALA A 264 -23.97 -15.77 -17.57
N SER A 265 -24.24 -16.76 -16.73
CA SER A 265 -24.35 -16.58 -15.28
C SER A 265 -23.09 -15.93 -14.70
N PRO A 266 -23.22 -15.08 -13.66
CA PRO A 266 -22.07 -14.43 -13.03
C PRO A 266 -21.01 -15.42 -12.58
N ARG A 267 -19.72 -15.11 -12.81
CA ARG A 267 -18.59 -15.95 -12.36
C ARG A 267 -18.31 -15.82 -10.87
N VAL A 268 -18.66 -14.68 -10.28
CA VAL A 268 -18.36 -14.34 -8.87
C VAL A 268 -19.64 -14.09 -8.09
N ALA A 269 -19.75 -14.75 -6.94
CA ALA A 269 -20.75 -14.46 -5.91
C ALA A 269 -20.14 -13.53 -4.86
N VAL A 270 -20.83 -12.44 -4.55
CA VAL A 270 -20.44 -11.50 -3.48
C VAL A 270 -21.40 -11.65 -2.31
N ILE A 271 -20.86 -11.97 -1.13
CA ILE A 271 -21.64 -12.16 0.09
C ILE A 271 -21.32 -11.01 1.05
N ILE A 272 -22.34 -10.22 1.39
CA ILE A 272 -22.21 -9.08 2.31
C ILE A 272 -22.99 -9.38 3.60
N PRO A 273 -22.33 -9.80 4.69
CA PRO A 273 -22.99 -9.91 5.98
C PRO A 273 -23.24 -8.51 6.55
N CYS A 274 -24.41 -8.29 7.14
CA CYS A 274 -24.83 -7.02 7.72
C CYS A 274 -25.48 -7.27 9.09
N PHE A 275 -25.03 -6.54 10.10
CA PHE A 275 -25.70 -6.43 11.40
C PHE A 275 -25.55 -5.01 11.91
N ASN A 276 -26.64 -4.24 11.90
CA ASN A 276 -26.66 -2.85 12.34
C ASN A 276 -25.67 -1.94 11.57
N ASP A 277 -25.44 -2.23 10.29
CA ASP A 277 -24.47 -1.55 9.41
C ASP A 277 -25.11 -1.11 8.08
N GLY A 278 -26.43 -0.87 8.03
CA GLY A 278 -27.18 -0.73 6.78
C GLY A 278 -26.67 0.34 5.80
N VAL A 279 -26.27 1.52 6.30
CA VAL A 279 -25.68 2.58 5.46
C VAL A 279 -24.37 2.11 4.82
N LEU A 280 -23.52 1.44 5.60
CA LEU A 280 -22.25 0.91 5.10
C LEU A 280 -22.50 -0.24 4.11
N ALA A 281 -23.47 -1.11 4.39
CA ALA A 281 -23.86 -2.18 3.48
C ALA A 281 -24.31 -1.64 2.11
N LYS A 282 -24.99 -0.49 2.05
CA LYS A 282 -25.30 0.18 0.77
C LYS A 282 -24.04 0.59 0.01
N GLU A 283 -23.06 1.17 0.69
CA GLU A 283 -21.78 1.53 0.07
C GLU A 283 -21.01 0.31 -0.43
N ALA A 284 -21.00 -0.78 0.36
CA ALA A 284 -20.38 -2.05 -0.01
C ALA A 284 -21.06 -2.65 -1.25
N VAL A 285 -22.39 -2.70 -1.29
CA VAL A 285 -23.17 -3.14 -2.47
C VAL A 285 -22.85 -2.29 -3.68
N ALA A 286 -22.91 -0.96 -3.54
CA ALA A 286 -22.60 -0.05 -4.64
C ALA A 286 -21.19 -0.31 -5.18
N SER A 287 -20.20 -0.49 -4.32
CA SER A 287 -18.82 -0.81 -4.74
C SER A 287 -18.72 -2.14 -5.50
N ALA A 288 -19.48 -3.16 -5.10
CA ALA A 288 -19.49 -4.47 -5.73
C ALA A 288 -20.12 -4.48 -7.12
N LEU A 289 -21.01 -3.52 -7.41
CA LEU A 289 -21.73 -3.40 -8.68
C LEU A 289 -21.02 -2.51 -9.72
N THR A 290 -19.84 -1.96 -9.42
CA THR A 290 -19.12 -1.04 -10.33
C THR A 290 -18.36 -1.69 -11.48
N GLY A 291 -18.35 -3.03 -11.58
CA GLY A 291 -17.52 -3.78 -12.53
C GLY A 291 -18.25 -4.89 -13.28
N GLU A 292 -17.70 -6.10 -13.23
CA GLU A 292 -18.33 -7.28 -13.85
C GLU A 292 -19.67 -7.64 -13.19
N ALA A 293 -20.53 -8.35 -13.92
CA ALA A 293 -21.75 -8.89 -13.34
C ALA A 293 -21.42 -9.90 -12.22
N VAL A 294 -22.03 -9.70 -11.05
CA VAL A 294 -21.86 -10.54 -9.86
C VAL A 294 -23.19 -11.10 -9.38
N GLU A 295 -23.15 -12.28 -8.76
CA GLU A 295 -24.26 -12.82 -7.98
C GLU A 295 -24.18 -12.27 -6.56
N LEU A 296 -24.90 -11.20 -6.25
CA LEU A 296 -24.79 -10.51 -4.96
C LEU A 296 -25.91 -10.91 -4.00
N VAL A 297 -25.54 -11.19 -2.75
CA VAL A 297 -26.49 -11.40 -1.65
C VAL A 297 -26.05 -10.65 -0.39
N VAL A 298 -26.97 -9.92 0.22
CA VAL A 298 -26.81 -9.30 1.54
C VAL A 298 -27.47 -10.19 2.59
N ILE A 299 -26.77 -10.50 3.67
CA ILE A 299 -27.28 -11.33 4.76
C ILE A 299 -27.45 -10.45 6.00
N ASP A 300 -28.70 -10.10 6.31
CA ASP A 300 -29.07 -9.35 7.50
C ASP A 300 -29.18 -10.30 8.70
N ASP A 301 -28.19 -10.27 9.59
CA ASP A 301 -28.08 -11.16 10.75
C ASP A 301 -28.90 -10.65 11.94
N CYS A 302 -30.19 -10.40 11.69
CA CYS A 302 -31.17 -9.86 12.64
C CYS A 302 -30.82 -8.45 13.15
N SER A 303 -30.58 -7.50 12.23
CA SER A 303 -30.37 -6.09 12.61
C SER A 303 -31.58 -5.53 13.37
N THR A 304 -31.28 -4.74 14.40
CA THR A 304 -32.23 -4.12 15.32
C THR A 304 -32.39 -2.61 15.12
N GLN A 305 -31.45 -1.99 14.40
CA GLN A 305 -31.47 -0.56 14.08
C GLN A 305 -32.49 -0.21 12.97
N PRO A 306 -33.43 0.72 13.20
CA PRO A 306 -34.40 1.16 12.19
C PRO A 306 -33.75 1.66 10.89
N GLU A 307 -32.65 2.40 10.99
CA GLU A 307 -31.87 2.89 9.86
C GLU A 307 -31.31 1.77 9.00
N THR A 308 -30.97 0.63 9.62
CA THR A 308 -30.50 -0.55 8.88
C THR A 308 -31.65 -1.23 8.16
N ALA A 309 -32.83 -1.33 8.77
CA ALA A 309 -34.01 -1.88 8.11
C ALA A 309 -34.40 -1.07 6.86
N VAL A 310 -34.43 0.27 6.97
CA VAL A 310 -34.71 1.17 5.83
C VAL A 310 -33.69 0.96 4.70
N ALA A 311 -32.39 0.98 5.02
CA ALA A 311 -31.35 0.79 4.02
C ALA A 311 -31.43 -0.57 3.30
N LEU A 312 -31.80 -1.64 4.01
CA LEU A 312 -31.97 -2.97 3.43
C LEU A 312 -33.24 -3.09 2.58
N ASP A 313 -34.33 -2.39 2.94
CA ASP A 313 -35.54 -2.34 2.13
C ASP A 313 -35.33 -1.56 0.83
N GLU A 314 -34.55 -0.49 0.87
CA GLU A 314 -34.09 0.24 -0.34
C GLU A 314 -33.29 -0.69 -1.26
N LEU A 315 -32.33 -1.45 -0.72
CA LEU A 315 -31.57 -2.42 -1.50
C LEU A 315 -32.48 -3.49 -2.14
N ARG A 316 -33.49 -3.99 -1.42
CA ARG A 316 -34.49 -4.91 -2.00
C ARG A 316 -35.26 -4.27 -3.16
N ALA A 317 -35.66 -3.00 -3.01
CA ALA A 317 -36.35 -2.26 -4.07
C ALA A 317 -35.45 -2.04 -5.30
N GLU A 318 -34.14 -1.92 -5.11
CA GLU A 318 -33.12 -1.86 -6.17
C GLU A 318 -32.81 -3.24 -6.80
N GLY A 319 -33.49 -4.31 -6.36
CA GLY A 319 -33.32 -5.66 -6.91
C GLY A 319 -32.22 -6.48 -6.27
N VAL A 320 -31.60 -6.00 -5.18
CA VAL A 320 -30.58 -6.75 -4.44
C VAL A 320 -31.25 -7.84 -3.60
N ARG A 321 -30.71 -9.05 -3.66
CA ARG A 321 -31.20 -10.15 -2.82
C ARG A 321 -30.75 -9.94 -1.37
N VAL A 322 -31.70 -9.72 -0.48
CA VAL A 322 -31.46 -9.59 0.96
C VAL A 322 -32.13 -10.74 1.72
N ILE A 323 -31.35 -11.55 2.42
CA ILE A 323 -31.84 -12.64 3.28
C ILE A 323 -31.70 -12.21 4.74
N ARG A 324 -32.79 -12.25 5.51
CA ARG A 324 -32.79 -11.90 6.93
C ARG A 324 -32.84 -13.15 7.80
N HIS A 325 -31.99 -13.23 8.82
CA HIS A 325 -32.10 -14.21 9.88
C HIS A 325 -33.13 -13.79 10.93
N GLU A 326 -33.83 -14.76 11.51
CA GLU A 326 -34.78 -14.53 12.61
C GLU A 326 -34.08 -14.16 13.91
N VAL A 327 -32.90 -14.74 14.15
CA VAL A 327 -32.04 -14.49 15.30
C VAL A 327 -30.63 -14.16 14.84
N ASN A 328 -29.91 -13.34 15.61
CA ASN A 328 -28.50 -13.07 15.33
C ASN A 328 -27.69 -14.36 15.58
N GLN A 329 -27.04 -14.87 14.52
CA GLN A 329 -26.27 -16.11 14.54
C GLN A 329 -24.76 -15.85 14.40
N GLY A 330 -24.35 -14.60 14.20
CA GLY A 330 -22.99 -14.15 14.03
C GLY A 330 -22.50 -14.17 12.58
N LEU A 331 -21.37 -13.48 12.38
CA LEU A 331 -20.72 -13.25 11.08
C LEU A 331 -20.45 -14.55 10.30
N SER A 332 -19.96 -15.59 10.97
CA SER A 332 -19.66 -16.88 10.34
C SER A 332 -20.94 -17.52 9.76
N ALA A 333 -22.04 -17.49 10.51
CA ALA A 333 -23.32 -18.03 10.07
C ALA A 333 -23.88 -17.21 8.90
N ALA A 334 -23.82 -15.89 8.97
CA ALA A 334 -24.23 -15.00 7.88
C ALA A 334 -23.49 -15.32 6.58
N ARG A 335 -22.16 -15.49 6.61
CA ARG A 335 -21.39 -15.87 5.42
C ARG A 335 -21.74 -17.27 4.90
N ARG A 336 -22.02 -18.25 5.78
CA ARG A 336 -22.46 -19.59 5.35
C ARG A 336 -23.85 -19.56 4.70
N THR A 337 -24.78 -18.76 5.22
CA THR A 337 -26.08 -18.54 4.58
C THR A 337 -25.90 -17.94 3.18
N GLY A 338 -25.04 -16.93 3.02
CA GLY A 338 -24.73 -16.37 1.71
C GLY A 338 -24.06 -17.37 0.76
N LEU A 339 -23.18 -18.24 1.28
CA LEU A 339 -22.56 -19.30 0.48
C LEU A 339 -23.60 -20.30 -0.03
N ALA A 340 -24.54 -20.71 0.81
CA ALA A 340 -25.63 -21.61 0.44
C ALA A 340 -26.66 -20.96 -0.50
N ALA A 341 -26.84 -19.65 -0.40
CA ALA A 341 -27.78 -18.89 -1.22
C ALA A 341 -27.27 -18.59 -2.63
N THR A 342 -25.98 -18.81 -2.92
CA THR A 342 -25.33 -18.45 -4.18
C THR A 342 -24.80 -19.67 -4.92
N THR A 343 -24.57 -19.55 -6.23
CA THR A 343 -24.18 -20.65 -7.12
C THR A 343 -22.93 -20.38 -7.95
N ALA A 344 -22.48 -19.12 -8.06
CA ALA A 344 -21.34 -18.73 -8.89
C ALA A 344 -20.04 -19.49 -8.50
N PRO A 345 -19.19 -19.87 -9.47
CA PRO A 345 -18.02 -20.73 -9.22
C PRO A 345 -16.97 -20.11 -8.27
N TYR A 346 -16.93 -18.77 -8.19
CA TYR A 346 -16.10 -18.05 -7.25
C TYR A 346 -16.92 -17.33 -6.19
N VAL A 347 -16.40 -17.26 -4.97
CA VAL A 347 -17.08 -16.65 -3.81
C VAL A 347 -16.18 -15.62 -3.17
N PHE A 348 -16.70 -14.41 -2.97
CA PHE A 348 -16.01 -13.30 -2.33
C PHE A 348 -16.83 -12.80 -1.13
N PRO A 349 -16.36 -12.97 0.12
CA PRO A 349 -16.96 -12.28 1.26
C PRO A 349 -16.51 -10.80 1.24
N LEU A 350 -17.47 -9.88 1.27
CA LEU A 350 -17.19 -8.46 1.44
C LEU A 350 -17.84 -8.00 2.74
N ASP A 351 -17.04 -7.56 3.71
CA ASP A 351 -17.58 -7.01 4.96
C ASP A 351 -18.36 -5.72 4.67
N SER A 352 -19.46 -5.48 5.41
CA SER A 352 -20.36 -4.35 5.16
C SER A 352 -19.69 -2.98 5.25
N ASP A 353 -18.56 -2.87 5.93
CA ASP A 353 -17.76 -1.65 6.09
C ASP A 353 -16.57 -1.54 5.13
N ASP A 354 -16.31 -2.56 4.32
CA ASP A 354 -15.24 -2.59 3.32
C ASP A 354 -15.79 -2.25 1.92
N LEU A 355 -14.93 -1.68 1.07
CA LEU A 355 -15.28 -1.31 -0.31
C LEU A 355 -14.43 -2.10 -1.29
N LEU A 356 -15.07 -2.71 -2.28
CA LEU A 356 -14.37 -3.33 -3.41
C LEU A 356 -13.71 -2.26 -4.28
N VAL A 357 -12.49 -2.56 -4.75
CA VAL A 357 -11.83 -1.73 -5.76
C VAL A 357 -12.34 -2.13 -7.14
N ASP A 358 -12.63 -1.15 -7.98
CA ASP A 358 -13.12 -1.39 -9.34
C ASP A 358 -12.18 -2.30 -10.15
N GLY A 359 -12.78 -3.26 -10.85
CA GLY A 359 -12.10 -4.34 -11.58
C GLY A 359 -11.31 -5.34 -10.72
N ALA A 360 -11.39 -5.27 -9.37
CA ALA A 360 -10.66 -6.20 -8.51
C ALA A 360 -11.15 -7.64 -8.67
N LEU A 361 -12.46 -7.87 -8.65
CA LEU A 361 -13.04 -9.22 -8.77
C LEU A 361 -12.58 -9.90 -10.06
N THR A 362 -12.51 -9.16 -11.17
CA THR A 362 -12.08 -9.70 -12.46
C THR A 362 -10.62 -10.13 -12.40
N ARG A 363 -9.75 -9.28 -11.86
CA ARG A 363 -8.33 -9.62 -11.66
C ARG A 363 -8.13 -10.83 -10.74
N LEU A 364 -8.94 -10.94 -9.69
CA LEU A 364 -8.90 -12.10 -8.79
C LEU A 364 -9.41 -13.36 -9.51
N ALA A 365 -10.53 -13.28 -10.23
CA ALA A 365 -11.11 -14.41 -10.96
C ALA A 365 -10.17 -14.91 -12.05
N ASP A 366 -9.57 -13.99 -12.82
CA ASP A 366 -8.60 -14.31 -13.87
C ASP A 366 -7.32 -14.93 -13.28
N ARG A 367 -6.90 -14.53 -12.06
CA ARG A 367 -5.81 -15.18 -11.36
C ARG A 367 -6.14 -16.63 -11.02
N LEU A 368 -7.35 -16.91 -10.54
CA LEU A 368 -7.75 -18.28 -10.25
C LEU A 368 -7.85 -19.09 -11.54
N ASP A 369 -8.42 -18.55 -12.61
CA ASP A 369 -8.48 -19.22 -13.91
C ASP A 369 -7.10 -19.59 -14.45
N ALA A 370 -6.12 -18.70 -14.29
CA ALA A 370 -4.74 -18.94 -14.72
C ALA A 370 -4.02 -20.02 -13.90
N ASP A 371 -4.43 -20.26 -12.64
CA ASP A 371 -3.85 -21.26 -11.74
C ASP A 371 -4.94 -22.19 -11.20
N PRO A 372 -5.34 -23.25 -11.95
CA PRO A 372 -6.43 -24.15 -11.57
C PRO A 372 -6.24 -24.85 -10.21
N GLU A 373 -4.99 -25.04 -9.77
CA GLU A 373 -4.67 -25.62 -8.46
C GLU A 373 -4.88 -24.65 -7.29
N ALA A 374 -4.92 -23.34 -7.55
CA ALA A 374 -5.12 -22.34 -6.51
C ALA A 374 -6.57 -22.37 -6.04
N VAL A 375 -6.79 -22.56 -4.74
CA VAL A 375 -8.13 -22.61 -4.11
C VAL A 375 -8.63 -21.22 -3.73
N ALA A 376 -7.73 -20.27 -3.54
CA ALA A 376 -8.06 -18.91 -3.15
C ALA A 376 -7.01 -17.93 -3.65
N THR A 377 -7.44 -16.68 -3.84
CA THR A 377 -6.56 -15.57 -4.17
C THR A 377 -6.97 -14.30 -3.45
N TRP A 378 -6.00 -13.44 -3.17
CA TRP A 378 -6.23 -12.15 -2.52
C TRP A 378 -5.45 -11.04 -3.21
N GLY A 379 -5.96 -9.82 -3.07
CA GLY A 379 -5.18 -8.62 -3.35
C GLY A 379 -4.62 -8.01 -2.07
N ASP A 380 -3.88 -6.92 -2.27
CA ASP A 380 -3.51 -6.03 -1.20
C ASP A 380 -4.75 -5.34 -0.63
N VAL A 381 -4.67 -4.99 0.65
CA VAL A 381 -5.70 -4.23 1.37
C VAL A 381 -5.18 -2.83 1.65
N VAL A 382 -5.98 -1.82 1.29
CA VAL A 382 -5.70 -0.42 1.63
C VAL A 382 -6.62 -0.01 2.77
N GLU A 383 -6.06 0.21 3.95
CA GLU A 383 -6.79 0.78 5.08
C GLU A 383 -7.11 2.27 4.79
N PHE A 384 -8.33 2.71 5.09
CA PHE A 384 -8.78 4.11 5.00
C PHE A 384 -9.68 4.47 6.19
N GLY A 385 -9.92 5.76 6.42
CA GLY A 385 -10.58 6.27 7.64
C GLY A 385 -9.55 6.87 8.58
N THR A 386 -9.38 6.31 9.78
CA THR A 386 -8.44 6.86 10.80
C THR A 386 -6.96 6.80 10.42
N ARG A 387 -6.56 5.98 9.43
CA ARG A 387 -5.21 5.89 8.86
C ARG A 387 -5.29 5.44 7.40
N GLN A 388 -4.32 5.85 6.58
CA GLN A 388 -4.11 5.27 5.25
C GLN A 388 -2.86 4.40 5.24
N ARG A 389 -3.02 3.10 5.01
CA ARG A 389 -1.91 2.13 5.00
C ARG A 389 -2.21 0.96 4.09
N ARG A 390 -1.28 0.62 3.19
CA ARG A 390 -1.29 -0.66 2.46
C ARG A 390 -0.75 -1.75 3.37
N GLY A 391 -1.54 -2.78 3.66
CA GLY A 391 -1.08 -3.97 4.36
C GLY A 391 -0.16 -4.79 3.46
N VAL A 392 1.01 -5.21 3.95
CA VAL A 392 1.87 -6.16 3.22
C VAL A 392 1.30 -7.55 3.43
N VAL A 393 0.62 -8.09 2.41
CA VAL A 393 0.07 -9.44 2.42
C VAL A 393 1.11 -10.41 1.84
N PRO A 394 1.26 -11.64 2.39
CA PRO A 394 2.17 -12.64 1.80
C PRO A 394 1.80 -12.94 0.34
N LEU A 395 2.80 -13.29 -0.48
CA LEU A 395 2.56 -13.66 -1.89
C LEU A 395 1.87 -15.03 -2.06
N ARG A 396 1.90 -15.86 -1.03
CA ARG A 396 1.28 -17.19 -0.99
C ARG A 396 0.94 -17.59 0.43
N LEU A 397 0.03 -18.54 0.57
CA LEU A 397 -0.33 -19.13 1.85
C LEU A 397 0.83 -20.01 2.35
N GLU A 398 1.37 -19.65 3.50
CA GLU A 398 2.42 -20.40 4.16
C GLU A 398 1.93 -20.93 5.51
N GLY A 399 1.84 -22.26 5.62
CA GLY A 399 1.42 -22.93 6.86
C GLY A 399 2.21 -22.49 8.09
N TYR A 400 3.51 -22.24 7.93
CA TYR A 400 4.33 -21.78 9.04
C TYR A 400 3.96 -20.37 9.52
N ARG A 401 3.55 -19.47 8.61
CA ARG A 401 3.19 -18.10 8.97
C ARG A 401 1.79 -18.07 9.58
N VAL A 402 0.83 -18.72 8.91
CA VAL A 402 -0.57 -18.74 9.38
C VAL A 402 -0.69 -19.44 10.73
N ALA A 403 0.15 -20.42 11.06
CA ALA A 403 0.13 -21.09 12.37
C ALA A 403 0.34 -20.14 13.56
N PHE A 404 0.95 -18.97 13.37
CA PHE A 404 1.25 -18.04 14.48
C PHE A 404 0.65 -16.64 14.28
N ARG A 405 0.32 -16.25 13.05
CA ARG A 405 -0.25 -14.93 12.77
C ARG A 405 -1.20 -14.96 11.58
N ASN A 406 -2.36 -14.32 11.72
CA ASN A 406 -3.26 -14.08 10.60
C ASN A 406 -2.78 -12.88 9.77
N ASP A 407 -2.07 -13.16 8.68
CA ASP A 407 -1.58 -12.14 7.73
C ASP A 407 -2.43 -12.07 6.45
N TYR A 408 -3.47 -12.89 6.32
CA TYR A 408 -4.23 -13.08 5.07
C TYR A 408 -5.61 -12.43 5.20
N PRO A 409 -6.06 -11.65 4.21
CA PRO A 409 -7.29 -10.88 4.32
C PRO A 409 -8.53 -11.78 4.22
N VAL A 410 -9.55 -11.45 5.00
CA VAL A 410 -10.84 -12.14 4.91
C VAL A 410 -11.53 -11.92 3.56
N CYS A 411 -11.46 -10.68 3.04
CA CYS A 411 -11.93 -10.29 1.71
C CYS A 411 -10.97 -10.82 0.62
N SER A 412 -11.13 -12.11 0.31
CA SER A 412 -10.38 -12.86 -0.69
C SER A 412 -11.35 -13.61 -1.61
N LEU A 413 -10.93 -13.92 -2.84
CA LEU A 413 -11.73 -14.72 -3.75
C LEU A 413 -11.41 -16.20 -3.56
N PHE A 414 -12.43 -17.02 -3.34
CA PHE A 414 -12.30 -18.46 -3.12
C PHE A 414 -12.96 -19.25 -4.25
N ARG A 415 -12.38 -20.38 -4.63
CA ARG A 415 -13.08 -21.40 -5.42
C ARG A 415 -14.22 -21.97 -4.57
N ARG A 416 -15.45 -21.96 -5.08
CA ARG A 416 -16.63 -22.45 -4.36
C ARG A 416 -16.42 -23.86 -3.83
N ASP A 417 -16.00 -24.80 -4.68
CA ASP A 417 -15.84 -26.20 -4.28
C ASP A 417 -14.80 -26.37 -3.17
N ALA A 418 -13.74 -25.55 -3.17
CA ALA A 418 -12.75 -25.56 -2.11
C ALA A 418 -13.31 -25.02 -0.80
N LEU A 419 -14.07 -23.92 -0.86
CA LEU A 419 -14.70 -23.30 0.29
C LEU A 419 -15.79 -24.21 0.89
N VAL A 420 -16.62 -24.84 0.06
CA VAL A 420 -17.64 -25.83 0.46
C VAL A 420 -16.99 -27.07 1.08
N ARG A 421 -15.91 -27.58 0.47
CA ARG A 421 -15.16 -28.75 0.98
C ARG A 421 -14.63 -28.54 2.40
N VAL A 422 -14.26 -27.32 2.77
CA VAL A 422 -13.77 -26.99 4.12
C VAL A 422 -14.87 -26.49 5.06
N GLY A 423 -16.14 -26.48 4.61
CA GLY A 423 -17.29 -26.06 5.40
C GLY A 423 -17.45 -24.55 5.55
N GLY A 424 -16.79 -23.74 4.71
CA GLY A 424 -16.86 -22.28 4.76
C GLY A 424 -16.22 -21.66 6.00
N TRP A 425 -16.73 -20.49 6.41
CA TRP A 425 -16.28 -19.79 7.62
C TRP A 425 -16.91 -20.43 8.85
N ASN A 426 -16.08 -20.95 9.74
CA ASN A 426 -16.50 -21.62 10.97
C ASN A 426 -15.94 -20.90 12.20
N ASP A 427 -16.76 -20.80 13.25
CA ASP A 427 -16.35 -20.22 14.52
C ASP A 427 -15.29 -21.08 15.21
N VAL A 428 -14.47 -20.44 16.03
CA VAL A 428 -13.37 -21.09 16.75
C VAL A 428 -13.89 -21.59 18.09
N GLY A 429 -14.25 -22.88 18.17
CA GLY A 429 -14.80 -23.49 19.39
C GLY A 429 -16.10 -22.83 19.88
N GLY A 430 -16.96 -22.41 18.95
CA GLY A 430 -18.20 -21.70 19.24
C GLY A 430 -18.02 -20.26 19.72
N MET A 431 -16.79 -19.71 19.66
CA MET A 431 -16.52 -18.33 20.02
C MET A 431 -16.51 -17.42 18.78
N VAL A 432 -17.07 -16.21 18.93
CA VAL A 432 -17.05 -15.18 17.90
C VAL A 432 -15.64 -14.63 17.66
N GLY A 433 -15.24 -14.62 16.38
CA GLY A 433 -13.99 -14.06 15.86
C GLY A 433 -12.94 -15.11 15.51
N TYR A 434 -11.99 -14.72 14.65
CA TYR A 434 -10.93 -15.57 14.07
C TYR A 434 -11.45 -16.66 13.13
N GLU A 435 -12.67 -16.52 12.63
CA GLU A 435 -13.25 -17.41 11.63
C GLU A 435 -12.49 -17.38 10.30
N ASP A 436 -11.93 -16.23 9.93
CA ASP A 436 -11.05 -16.06 8.78
C ASP A 436 -9.69 -16.77 9.01
N TRP A 437 -9.13 -16.64 10.21
CA TRP A 437 -7.89 -17.31 10.58
C TRP A 437 -8.06 -18.84 10.60
N ASN A 438 -9.19 -19.33 11.13
CA ASN A 438 -9.58 -20.73 11.11
C ASN A 438 -9.64 -21.28 9.66
N LEU A 439 -10.25 -20.52 8.75
CA LEU A 439 -10.33 -20.88 7.35
C LEU A 439 -8.93 -20.99 6.71
N TRP A 440 -8.06 -19.99 6.91
CA TRP A 440 -6.71 -20.02 6.37
C TRP A 440 -5.84 -21.15 6.95
N MET A 441 -5.98 -21.45 8.24
CA MET A 441 -5.31 -22.61 8.85
C MET A 441 -5.83 -23.92 8.24
N THR A 442 -7.13 -24.02 7.94
CA THR A 442 -7.73 -25.21 7.30
C THR A 442 -7.13 -25.46 5.92
N PHE A 443 -7.02 -24.43 5.07
CA PHE A 443 -6.36 -24.56 3.77
C PHE A 443 -4.88 -24.92 3.90
N ALA A 444 -4.16 -24.29 4.84
CA ALA A 444 -2.75 -24.56 5.05
C ALA A 444 -2.48 -25.98 5.57
N GLU A 445 -3.32 -26.50 6.47
CA GLU A 445 -3.25 -27.86 7.01
C GLU A 445 -3.40 -28.92 5.90
N ARG A 446 -4.14 -28.58 4.84
CA ARG A 446 -4.36 -29.42 3.66
C ARG A 446 -3.31 -29.21 2.57
N TRP A 447 -2.36 -28.30 2.76
CA TRP A 447 -1.40 -27.86 1.74
C TRP A 447 -2.07 -27.29 0.48
N ASP A 448 -3.30 -26.77 0.60
CA ASP A 448 -4.00 -26.13 -0.51
C ASP A 448 -3.22 -24.88 -0.97
N LEU A 449 -3.07 -24.73 -2.29
CA LEU A 449 -2.40 -23.59 -2.88
C LEU A 449 -3.30 -22.36 -2.81
N ALA A 450 -2.83 -21.28 -2.19
CA ALA A 450 -3.50 -19.99 -2.27
C ALA A 450 -2.48 -18.87 -2.47
N LEU A 451 -2.83 -17.91 -3.31
CA LEU A 451 -1.86 -17.01 -3.95
C LEU A 451 -2.30 -15.56 -3.85
N HIS A 452 -1.34 -14.66 -3.79
CA HIS A 452 -1.64 -13.26 -4.07
C HIS A 452 -1.93 -13.10 -5.57
N ALA A 453 -2.83 -12.18 -5.92
CA ALA A 453 -3.21 -11.85 -7.29
C ALA A 453 -2.13 -11.13 -8.11
N GLY A 454 -0.90 -11.07 -7.58
CA GLY A 454 0.20 -10.28 -8.12
C GLY A 454 0.45 -9.00 -7.31
N PRO A 455 1.72 -8.60 -7.12
CA PRO A 455 2.05 -7.35 -6.44
C PRO A 455 1.35 -6.16 -7.10
N GLY A 456 0.75 -5.27 -6.31
CA GLY A 456 0.08 -4.10 -6.88
C GLY A 456 -1.43 -4.23 -6.98
N VAL A 457 -1.98 -5.45 -7.08
CA VAL A 457 -3.42 -5.68 -7.18
C VAL A 457 -4.09 -5.41 -5.83
N VAL A 458 -4.78 -4.27 -5.71
CA VAL A 458 -5.60 -3.96 -4.53
C VAL A 458 -6.98 -4.56 -4.73
N ALA A 459 -7.44 -5.36 -3.76
CA ALA A 459 -8.75 -5.99 -3.81
C ALA A 459 -9.82 -5.14 -3.11
N VAL A 460 -9.52 -4.68 -1.90
CA VAL A 460 -10.46 -3.96 -1.05
C VAL A 460 -9.81 -2.77 -0.38
N ARG A 461 -10.64 -1.74 -0.15
CA ARG A 461 -10.37 -0.66 0.78
C ARG A 461 -11.03 -1.02 2.10
N ARG A 462 -10.25 -1.12 3.16
CA ARG A 462 -10.72 -1.46 4.50
C ARG A 462 -10.98 -0.22 5.35
N ARG A 463 -12.19 -0.07 5.88
CA ARG A 463 -12.53 1.10 6.70
C ARG A 463 -12.09 0.88 8.16
N LEU A 464 -11.33 1.83 8.71
CA LEU A 464 -10.91 1.82 10.12
C LEU A 464 -11.72 2.85 10.91
N HIS A 465 -12.69 2.39 11.70
CA HIS A 465 -13.47 3.24 12.61
C HIS A 465 -13.99 2.51 13.86
N GLY A 466 -13.93 3.19 15.01
CA GLY A 466 -14.48 2.73 16.30
C GLY A 466 -13.89 1.43 16.87
N PRO A 467 -14.26 1.04 18.10
CA PRO A 467 -14.03 -0.31 18.59
C PRO A 467 -14.98 -1.28 17.88
N ARG A 468 -14.46 -2.01 16.88
CA ARG A 468 -15.14 -3.14 16.21
C ARG A 468 -14.61 -4.48 16.74
N MET A 469 -15.13 -5.61 16.22
CA MET A 469 -14.81 -6.99 16.66
C MET A 469 -13.31 -7.27 16.92
N LEU A 470 -12.40 -6.61 16.20
CA LEU A 470 -10.95 -6.72 16.42
C LEU A 470 -10.53 -6.38 17.87
N GLY A 471 -11.18 -5.40 18.51
CA GLY A 471 -10.92 -5.02 19.91
C GLY A 471 -11.24 -6.13 20.90
N ASP A 472 -12.42 -6.74 20.76
CA ASP A 472 -12.91 -7.81 21.65
C ASP A 472 -12.16 -9.13 21.44
N SER A 473 -11.73 -9.41 20.21
CA SER A 473 -10.90 -10.58 19.91
C SER A 473 -9.47 -10.45 20.45
N ILE A 474 -8.93 -9.24 20.59
CA ILE A 474 -7.61 -9.03 21.23
C ILE A 474 -7.65 -9.46 22.70
N GLY A 475 -8.72 -9.13 23.43
CA GLY A 475 -8.92 -9.55 24.82
C GLY A 475 -9.07 -11.07 24.99
N ARG A 476 -9.62 -11.75 23.97
CA ARG A 476 -9.87 -13.21 23.97
C ARG A 476 -8.82 -14.03 23.22
N HIS A 477 -7.79 -13.39 22.66
CA HIS A 477 -6.81 -14.02 21.77
C HIS A 477 -6.23 -15.33 22.31
N ARG A 478 -5.90 -15.39 23.60
CA ARG A 478 -5.33 -16.61 24.21
C ARG A 478 -6.24 -17.82 24.13
N LYS A 479 -7.55 -17.61 24.38
CA LYS A 479 -8.56 -18.67 24.31
C LYS A 479 -8.80 -19.07 22.86
N LEU A 480 -9.05 -18.09 21.98
CA LEU A 480 -9.25 -18.32 20.54
C LEU A 480 -8.06 -19.03 19.91
N TYR A 481 -6.82 -18.63 20.22
CA TYR A 481 -5.63 -19.23 19.64
C TYR A 481 -5.31 -20.63 20.19
N ALA A 482 -5.59 -20.89 21.47
CA ALA A 482 -5.51 -22.24 22.03
C ALA A 482 -6.49 -23.19 21.34
N GLU A 483 -7.70 -22.69 21.06
CA GLU A 483 -8.72 -23.43 20.35
C GLU A 483 -8.37 -23.65 18.87
N LEU A 484 -7.82 -22.65 18.16
CA LEU A 484 -7.26 -22.84 16.80
C LEU A 484 -6.21 -23.96 16.78
N LYS A 485 -5.33 -24.02 17.78
CA LYS A 485 -4.35 -25.12 17.90
C LYS A 485 -5.01 -26.49 18.06
N ARG A 486 -6.13 -26.56 18.80
CA ARG A 486 -6.91 -27.77 19.00
C ARG A 486 -7.64 -28.19 17.72
N THR A 487 -8.14 -27.22 16.96
CA THR A 487 -8.86 -27.44 15.68
C THR A 487 -7.93 -27.88 14.55
N HIS A 488 -6.64 -27.47 14.58
CA HIS A 488 -5.66 -27.76 13.50
C HIS A 488 -4.48 -28.63 13.94
N PRO A 489 -4.69 -29.83 14.51
CA PRO A 489 -3.63 -30.63 15.08
C PRO A 489 -2.57 -31.07 14.05
N ARG A 490 -2.94 -31.29 12.77
CA ARG A 490 -1.97 -31.69 11.73
C ARG A 490 -1.10 -30.52 11.30
N LEU A 491 -1.65 -29.30 11.20
CA LEU A 491 -0.85 -28.10 10.90
C LEU A 491 0.28 -27.92 11.92
N PHE A 492 -0.03 -28.09 13.21
CA PHE A 492 0.95 -27.95 14.28
C PHE A 492 1.87 -29.18 14.42
N ALA A 493 1.39 -30.40 14.13
CA ALA A 493 2.23 -31.59 14.06
C ALA A 493 3.26 -31.50 12.92
N GLU A 494 2.86 -30.96 11.77
CA GLU A 494 3.71 -30.76 10.58
C GLU A 494 4.46 -29.42 10.58
N ILE A 495 4.47 -28.68 11.69
CA ILE A 495 5.02 -27.32 11.72
C ILE A 495 6.49 -27.27 11.29
N GLY A 496 7.26 -28.33 11.57
CA GLY A 496 8.64 -28.47 11.10
C GLY A 496 8.77 -28.56 9.57
N ARG A 497 7.81 -29.23 8.92
CA ARG A 497 7.74 -29.33 7.45
C ARG A 497 7.31 -28.00 6.84
N HIS A 498 6.29 -27.35 7.41
CA HIS A 498 5.90 -26.01 6.98
C HIS A 498 7.03 -24.99 7.18
N ARG A 499 7.80 -25.09 8.28
CA ARG A 499 8.98 -24.25 8.54
C ARG A 499 10.01 -24.36 7.42
N ARG A 500 10.25 -25.56 6.88
CA ARG A 500 11.20 -25.75 5.77
C ARG A 500 10.73 -25.03 4.50
N HIS A 501 9.43 -25.07 4.20
CA HIS A 501 8.83 -24.48 2.99
C HIS A 501 8.52 -22.98 3.09
N SER A 502 8.61 -22.39 4.28
CA SER A 502 8.37 -20.95 4.43
C SER A 502 9.47 -20.10 3.77
N SER A 503 9.08 -18.98 3.16
CA SER A 503 9.98 -17.98 2.58
C SER A 503 10.70 -17.13 3.61
N LEU A 504 10.37 -17.28 4.91
CA LEU A 504 11.06 -16.57 5.99
C LEU A 504 12.56 -16.92 6.04
N SER A 505 13.42 -15.93 6.27
CA SER A 505 14.85 -16.18 6.54
C SER A 505 15.03 -17.09 7.77
N PRO A 506 16.14 -17.85 7.90
CA PRO A 506 16.39 -18.74 9.03
C PRO A 506 16.21 -18.08 10.41
N LEU A 507 16.68 -16.84 10.59
CA LEU A 507 16.50 -16.07 11.83
C LEU A 507 15.02 -15.76 12.11
N LYS A 508 14.27 -15.32 11.08
CA LYS A 508 12.82 -15.11 11.20
C LYS A 508 12.10 -16.41 11.54
N LYS A 509 12.49 -17.54 10.95
CA LYS A 509 11.92 -18.87 11.28
C LYS A 509 12.20 -19.29 12.73
N LEU A 510 13.18 -18.74 13.41
CA LEU A 510 13.40 -19.00 14.84
C LEU A 510 12.56 -18.06 15.71
N ALA A 511 12.52 -16.78 15.36
CA ALA A 511 11.83 -15.75 16.15
C ALA A 511 10.29 -15.80 16.01
N TYR A 512 9.76 -16.24 14.87
CA TYR A 512 8.33 -16.14 14.54
C TYR A 512 7.39 -16.75 15.61
N PRO A 513 7.62 -17.98 16.12
CA PRO A 513 6.78 -18.56 17.16
C PRO A 513 6.88 -17.85 18.51
N VAL A 514 8.05 -17.27 18.81
CA VAL A 514 8.28 -16.54 20.08
C VAL A 514 7.55 -15.21 20.05
N VAL A 515 7.60 -14.50 18.92
CA VAL A 515 6.98 -13.19 18.75
C VAL A 515 5.45 -13.30 18.61
N PHE A 516 4.96 -14.32 17.90
CA PHE A 516 3.54 -14.40 17.53
C PHE A 516 2.78 -15.60 18.14
N GLY A 517 3.47 -16.68 18.52
CA GLY A 517 2.86 -17.97 18.86
C GLY A 517 2.42 -18.18 20.31
N ALA A 518 2.70 -17.26 21.22
CA ALA A 518 2.13 -17.26 22.57
C ALA A 518 2.14 -15.82 23.10
N ARG A 519 1.07 -15.04 22.88
CA ARG A 519 0.94 -13.75 23.57
C ARG A 519 0.95 -13.98 25.09
N PRO A 520 1.98 -13.55 25.86
CA PRO A 520 2.02 -13.78 27.31
C PRO A 520 0.94 -12.98 28.03
N PRO A 521 0.53 -13.34 29.26
CA PRO A 521 -0.34 -12.49 30.07
C PRO A 521 0.53 -11.43 30.74
N LEU A 522 -0.09 -10.31 31.11
CA LEU A 522 0.41 -9.31 32.06
C LEU A 522 1.51 -8.36 31.54
N GLY A 523 1.12 -7.10 31.36
CA GLY A 523 1.90 -5.91 31.75
C GLY A 523 3.16 -5.53 30.97
N LEU A 524 3.79 -6.44 30.22
CA LEU A 524 5.03 -6.18 29.50
C LEU A 524 4.78 -6.01 28.00
N ARG A 525 4.01 -5.00 27.62
CA ARG A 525 3.76 -4.66 26.21
C ARG A 525 5.03 -4.19 25.46
N ASN A 526 6.06 -3.72 26.18
CA ASN A 526 7.27 -3.15 25.56
C ASN A 526 8.52 -4.04 25.67
N ALA A 527 8.67 -4.82 26.74
CA ALA A 527 9.92 -5.55 27.00
C ALA A 527 10.04 -6.86 26.20
N ALA A 528 8.94 -7.58 25.97
CA ALA A 528 8.99 -8.82 25.17
C ALA A 528 9.23 -8.53 23.67
N TRP A 529 8.71 -7.40 23.18
CA TRP A 529 9.01 -6.89 21.83
C TRP A 529 10.48 -6.47 21.70
N ALA A 530 11.00 -5.72 22.67
CA ALA A 530 12.40 -5.30 22.72
C ALA A 530 13.37 -6.49 22.94
N ALA A 531 12.99 -7.50 23.72
CA ALA A 531 13.80 -8.70 23.97
C ALA A 531 13.87 -9.61 22.74
N GLY A 532 12.80 -9.67 21.94
CA GLY A 532 12.82 -10.31 20.62
C GLY A 532 13.82 -9.63 19.66
N GLU A 533 13.86 -8.30 19.65
CA GLU A 533 14.85 -7.52 18.89
C GLU A 533 16.28 -7.61 19.45
N ALA A 534 16.44 -7.79 20.76
CA ALA A 534 17.75 -7.96 21.41
C ALA A 534 18.34 -9.37 21.19
N LEU A 535 17.51 -10.41 21.16
CA LEU A 535 17.92 -11.78 20.84
C LEU A 535 18.36 -11.89 19.36
N GLN A 536 17.73 -11.13 18.48
CA GLN A 536 18.11 -11.00 17.07
C GLN A 536 19.45 -10.26 16.87
N ARG A 537 19.83 -9.36 17.79
CA ARG A 537 21.13 -8.65 17.81
C ARG A 537 22.30 -9.51 18.32
N ARG A 538 22.04 -10.52 19.15
CA ARG A 538 23.09 -11.40 19.71
C ARG A 538 23.39 -12.65 18.86
N LEU A 539 22.44 -13.11 18.05
CA LEU A 539 22.60 -14.29 17.17
C LEU A 539 23.10 -13.94 15.75
N GLY A 540 23.52 -12.68 15.54
CA GLY A 540 24.07 -12.18 14.28
C GLY A 540 25.55 -11.74 14.39
N LYS A 541 26.34 -12.40 15.25
CA LYS A 541 27.80 -12.40 15.16
C LYS A 541 28.27 -13.71 14.53
#